data_AF-A0A7G3ZFM1-F1
#
_entry.id   AF-A0A7G3ZFM1-F1
#
_cell.length_a   1.000
_cell.length_b   1.000
_cell.length_c   1.000
_cell.angle_alpha   90.00
_cell.angle_beta   90.00
_cell.angle_gamma   90.00
#
_symmetry.space_group_name_H-M   'P 1'
#
loop_
_entity.id
_entity.type
_entity.pdbx_description
1 polymer ?
#
loop_
_entity_poly.entity_id
_entity_poly.type
_entity_poly.pdbx_seq_one_letter_code
_entity_poly.pdbx_strand_id
1 'polypeptide(L)'
;MPVRRGSGVCQISQDGRPVDDVEEQKLPYITLAEVKRHNTPDDCWMIIHGGVYDVGRLLHKHPGGSQILLKYAGMDATLPFDDVGHSMESLKYDMPAGSLKGLLHPNDRPAGKQDRLSESEAADEKDDGADCITMAHNRSHECRMVLNKVYTVALYTTIIICVSLLLYTRLTWQYKMGAQHAMVHEIRHHVEDNFASPGTHLKARDDEFGIPAWAY
;
A
#
# COMPACT_ATOMS: atom_id res chain seq x y z
N MET A 1 -57.99 -40.63 5.02
CA MET A 1 -56.92 -39.88 5.72
C MET A 1 -56.22 -38.94 4.73
N PRO A 2 -55.83 -37.73 5.14
CA PRO A 2 -55.43 -36.65 4.22
C PRO A 2 -53.90 -36.56 3.95
N VAL A 3 -53.60 -36.21 2.69
CA VAL A 3 -52.53 -35.37 2.09
C VAL A 3 -51.14 -35.27 2.77
N ARG A 4 -50.07 -35.43 1.96
CA ARG A 4 -48.89 -34.52 1.72
C ARG A 4 -47.68 -35.35 1.22
N ARG A 5 -46.78 -34.91 0.32
CA ARG A 5 -46.60 -33.74 -0.56
C ARG A 5 -45.44 -34.07 -1.54
N GLY A 6 -45.57 -33.65 -2.80
CA GLY A 6 -44.49 -33.16 -3.68
C GLY A 6 -43.30 -34.06 -3.99
N SER A 7 -43.43 -34.91 -5.01
CA SER A 7 -42.26 -35.41 -5.74
C SER A 7 -41.74 -34.29 -6.65
N GLY A 8 -40.58 -33.74 -6.29
CA GLY A 8 -39.85 -32.77 -7.11
C GLY A 8 -39.52 -33.40 -8.46
N VAL A 9 -39.86 -32.65 -9.51
CA VAL A 9 -39.67 -33.02 -10.91
C VAL A 9 -38.17 -33.22 -11.19
N CYS A 10 -37.78 -34.45 -11.53
CA CYS A 10 -36.47 -34.72 -12.15
C CYS A 10 -36.49 -34.10 -13.55
N GLN A 11 -35.78 -32.99 -13.75
CA GLN A 11 -35.56 -32.44 -15.08
C GLN A 11 -34.54 -33.31 -15.81
N ILE A 12 -35.02 -34.08 -16.77
CA ILE A 12 -34.24 -34.81 -17.76
C ILE A 12 -33.88 -33.86 -18.92
N SER A 13 -32.59 -33.71 -19.22
CA SER A 13 -32.14 -33.12 -20.48
C SER A 13 -32.38 -34.10 -21.62
N GLN A 14 -32.67 -33.59 -22.82
CA GLN A 14 -33.18 -34.37 -23.97
C GLN A 14 -32.16 -35.35 -24.59
N ASP A 15 -30.95 -35.42 -24.05
CA ASP A 15 -29.83 -36.18 -24.62
C ASP A 15 -29.34 -37.32 -23.70
N GLY A 16 -30.01 -37.55 -22.56
CA GLY A 16 -29.79 -38.72 -21.71
C GLY A 16 -28.39 -38.86 -21.09
N ARG A 17 -27.54 -37.83 -21.15
CA ARG A 17 -26.24 -37.80 -20.48
C ARG A 17 -26.31 -36.95 -19.21
N PRO A 18 -25.88 -37.48 -18.05
CA PRO A 18 -25.62 -36.66 -16.86
C PRO A 18 -24.63 -35.56 -17.24
N VAL A 19 -25.02 -34.30 -17.02
CA VAL A 19 -24.12 -33.16 -17.17
C VAL A 19 -23.20 -33.12 -15.96
N ASP A 20 -22.01 -33.65 -16.20
CA ASP A 20 -20.72 -33.42 -15.55
C ASP A 20 -20.70 -33.36 -14.02
N ASP A 21 -20.25 -34.48 -13.46
CA ASP A 21 -19.73 -34.64 -12.11
C ASP A 21 -18.70 -33.55 -11.79
N VAL A 22 -19.10 -32.50 -11.08
CA VAL A 22 -18.16 -31.80 -10.20
C VAL A 22 -17.97 -32.75 -9.03
N GLU A 23 -17.01 -33.66 -9.19
CA GLU A 23 -16.55 -34.56 -8.15
C GLU A 23 -16.14 -33.68 -6.95
N GLU A 24 -17.00 -33.61 -5.92
CA GLU A 24 -16.68 -32.98 -4.65
C GLU A 24 -15.63 -33.86 -3.97
N GLN A 25 -14.38 -33.75 -4.47
CA GLN A 25 -13.28 -34.54 -4.00
C GLN A 25 -13.00 -34.13 -2.56
N LYS A 26 -13.41 -34.99 -1.65
CA LYS A 26 -13.08 -34.91 -0.23
C LYS A 26 -11.56 -34.93 -0.09
N LEU A 27 -10.96 -33.74 0.00
CA LEU A 27 -9.52 -33.57 0.17
C LEU A 27 -9.06 -34.29 1.45
N PRO A 28 -7.93 -35.02 1.41
CA PRO A 28 -7.41 -35.70 2.58
C PRO A 28 -6.95 -34.67 3.62
N TYR A 29 -7.12 -35.00 4.89
CA TYR A 29 -6.52 -34.24 5.98
C TYR A 29 -5.07 -34.67 6.17
N ILE A 30 -4.17 -33.70 6.20
CA ILE A 30 -2.73 -33.90 6.34
C ILE A 30 -2.32 -33.27 7.68
N THR A 31 -1.54 -33.99 8.48
CA THR A 31 -1.04 -33.49 9.76
C THR A 31 0.18 -32.60 9.56
N LEU A 32 0.43 -31.70 10.49
CA LEU A 32 1.61 -30.83 10.45
C LEU A 32 2.92 -31.62 10.54
N ALA A 33 2.89 -32.78 11.20
CA ALA A 33 4.02 -33.70 11.24
C ALA A 33 4.34 -34.32 9.87
N GLU A 34 3.34 -34.56 9.01
CA GLU A 34 3.55 -34.97 7.62
C GLU A 34 4.19 -33.82 6.84
N VAL A 35 3.58 -32.64 6.87
CA VAL A 35 4.07 -31.47 6.11
C VAL A 35 5.54 -31.18 6.41
N LYS A 36 5.96 -31.27 7.68
CA LYS A 36 7.35 -31.08 8.11
C LYS A 36 8.36 -32.03 7.46
N ARG A 37 7.94 -33.21 6.98
CA ARG A 37 8.83 -34.15 6.28
C ARG A 37 9.18 -33.69 4.87
N HIS A 38 8.33 -32.84 4.28
CA HIS A 38 8.48 -32.32 2.92
C HIS A 38 9.18 -30.96 2.94
N ASN A 39 10.46 -30.95 3.35
CA ASN A 39 11.27 -29.75 3.53
C ASN A 39 12.46 -29.66 2.56
N THR A 40 12.45 -30.44 1.49
CA THR A 40 13.56 -30.50 0.51
C THR A 40 13.23 -29.68 -0.72
N PRO A 41 14.23 -29.20 -1.50
CA PRO A 41 13.96 -28.45 -2.72
C PRO A 41 13.19 -29.25 -3.77
N ASP A 42 13.36 -30.57 -3.83
CA ASP A 42 12.65 -31.40 -4.80
C ASP A 42 11.24 -31.80 -4.31
N ASP A 43 11.01 -31.76 -2.99
CA ASP A 43 9.76 -32.11 -2.33
C ASP A 43 9.49 -31.14 -1.17
N CYS A 44 8.85 -30.02 -1.52
CA CYS A 44 8.62 -28.88 -0.65
C CYS A 44 7.12 -28.62 -0.51
N TRP A 45 6.57 -28.87 0.68
CA TRP A 45 5.18 -28.57 0.98
C TRP A 45 5.09 -27.38 1.93
N MET A 46 4.02 -26.60 1.80
CA MET A 46 3.76 -25.48 2.68
C MET A 46 2.26 -25.34 2.93
N ILE A 47 1.92 -24.78 4.09
CA ILE A 47 0.53 -24.54 4.47
C ILE A 47 0.20 -23.07 4.16
N ILE A 48 -0.91 -22.85 3.46
CA ILE A 48 -1.42 -21.52 3.13
C ILE A 48 -2.93 -21.52 3.43
N HIS A 49 -3.36 -20.69 4.38
CA HIS A 49 -4.76 -20.60 4.84
C HIS A 49 -5.40 -21.96 5.22
N GLY A 50 -4.60 -22.90 5.70
CA GLY A 50 -5.06 -24.25 6.07
C GLY A 50 -5.16 -25.24 4.90
N GLY A 51 -4.85 -24.83 3.66
CA GLY A 51 -4.58 -25.74 2.56
C GLY A 51 -3.11 -26.17 2.54
N VAL A 52 -2.84 -27.43 2.24
CA VAL A 52 -1.48 -27.98 2.08
C VAL A 52 -1.16 -28.03 0.60
N TYR A 53 -0.15 -27.27 0.20
CA TYR A 53 0.25 -27.11 -1.18
C TYR A 53 1.69 -27.59 -1.40
N ASP A 54 1.90 -28.26 -2.52
CA ASP A 54 3.21 -28.65 -3.04
C ASP A 54 3.74 -27.53 -3.96
N VAL A 55 4.84 -26.92 -3.53
CA VAL A 55 5.47 -25.78 -4.22
C VAL A 55 6.78 -26.16 -4.91
N GLY A 56 7.16 -27.44 -4.93
CA GLY A 56 8.43 -27.87 -5.56
C GLY A 56 8.56 -27.38 -7.01
N ARG A 57 7.46 -27.41 -7.78
CA ARG A 57 7.42 -26.93 -9.17
C ARG A 57 7.44 -25.41 -9.30
N LEU A 58 7.09 -24.68 -8.25
CA LEU A 58 7.01 -23.22 -8.23
C LEU A 58 8.36 -22.58 -7.86
N LEU A 59 9.28 -23.32 -7.22
CA LEU A 59 10.56 -22.80 -6.72
C LEU A 59 11.34 -21.96 -7.76
N HIS A 60 11.43 -22.44 -9.00
CA HIS A 60 12.17 -21.75 -10.06
C HIS A 60 11.36 -20.70 -10.83
N LYS A 61 10.03 -20.70 -10.69
CA LYS A 61 9.12 -19.80 -11.39
C LYS A 61 8.62 -18.67 -10.51
N HIS A 62 8.85 -18.74 -9.21
CA HIS A 62 8.41 -17.76 -8.24
C HIS A 62 9.12 -16.41 -8.45
N PRO A 63 8.39 -15.30 -8.68
CA PRO A 63 8.98 -13.97 -8.89
C PRO A 63 9.83 -13.47 -7.72
N GLY A 64 9.56 -13.93 -6.49
CA GLY A 64 10.35 -13.62 -5.29
C GLY A 64 11.58 -14.50 -5.09
N GLY A 65 11.87 -15.41 -6.03
CA GLY A 65 12.97 -16.38 -5.97
C GLY A 65 12.66 -17.63 -5.13
N SER A 66 13.47 -18.66 -5.27
CA SER A 66 13.32 -19.95 -4.57
C SER A 66 13.68 -19.89 -3.08
N GLN A 67 14.61 -19.01 -2.71
CA GLN A 67 15.16 -18.94 -1.35
C GLN A 67 14.09 -18.62 -0.31
N ILE A 68 13.12 -17.77 -0.65
CA ILE A 68 12.06 -17.39 0.29
C ILE A 68 11.09 -18.55 0.53
N LEU A 69 10.82 -19.37 -0.49
CA LEU A 69 9.95 -20.55 -0.37
C LEU A 69 10.64 -21.65 0.45
N LEU A 70 11.93 -21.90 0.18
CA LEU A 70 12.73 -22.89 0.94
C LEU A 70 12.84 -22.55 2.43
N LYS A 71 12.82 -21.27 2.78
CA LYS A 71 12.84 -20.83 4.20
C LYS A 71 11.59 -21.28 4.97
N TYR A 72 10.44 -21.40 4.29
CA TYR A 72 9.17 -21.81 4.87
C TYR A 72 8.76 -23.24 4.44
N ALA A 73 9.70 -24.01 3.89
CA ALA A 73 9.47 -25.39 3.51
C ALA A 73 9.09 -26.24 4.75
N GLY A 74 8.01 -26.99 4.65
CA GLY A 74 7.48 -27.83 5.72
C GLY A 74 6.78 -27.04 6.85
N MET A 75 6.46 -25.76 6.65
CA MET A 75 5.87 -24.88 7.66
C MET A 75 4.62 -24.16 7.17
N ASP A 76 3.95 -23.45 8.08
CA ASP A 76 2.87 -22.53 7.75
C ASP A 76 3.44 -21.21 7.23
N ALA A 77 3.07 -20.89 5.99
CA ALA A 77 3.49 -19.72 5.26
C ALA A 77 2.34 -18.74 5.01
N THR A 78 1.22 -18.90 5.72
CA THR A 78 0.07 -18.00 5.63
C THR A 78 0.46 -16.55 5.96
N LEU A 79 1.22 -16.34 7.05
CA LEU A 79 1.66 -15.00 7.45
C LEU A 79 2.56 -14.31 6.40
N PRO A 80 3.66 -14.92 5.90
CA PRO A 80 4.47 -14.28 4.87
C PRO A 80 3.75 -14.13 3.53
N PHE A 81 2.77 -14.99 3.22
CA PHE A 81 1.92 -14.85 2.04
C PHE A 81 1.04 -13.59 2.14
N ASP A 82 0.38 -13.39 3.30
CA ASP A 82 -0.45 -12.23 3.57
C ASP A 82 0.36 -10.92 3.66
N ASP A 83 1.56 -10.95 4.25
CA ASP A 83 2.43 -9.77 4.44
C ASP A 83 2.91 -9.16 3.11
N VAL A 84 3.11 -10.00 2.10
CA VAL A 84 3.46 -9.56 0.73
C VAL A 84 2.23 -9.10 -0.06
N GLY A 85 1.02 -9.39 0.44
CA GLY A 85 -0.24 -8.99 -0.19
C GLY A 85 -0.67 -9.90 -1.34
N HIS A 86 -0.29 -11.18 -1.31
CA HIS A 86 -0.80 -12.14 -2.28
C HIS A 86 -2.28 -12.43 -2.01
N SER A 87 -3.07 -12.48 -3.09
CA SER A 87 -4.47 -12.88 -3.00
C SER A 87 -4.62 -14.39 -3.19
N MET A 88 -5.67 -15.00 -2.61
CA MET A 88 -5.99 -16.41 -2.84
C MET A 88 -6.19 -16.74 -4.33
N GLU A 89 -6.65 -15.76 -5.11
CA GLU A 89 -6.81 -15.93 -6.54
C GLU A 89 -5.45 -16.01 -7.25
N SER A 90 -4.47 -15.19 -6.84
CA SER A 90 -3.09 -15.27 -7.33
C SER A 90 -2.49 -16.64 -7.07
N LEU A 91 -2.70 -17.20 -5.87
CA LEU A 91 -2.26 -18.55 -5.53
C LEU A 91 -2.82 -19.59 -6.50
N LYS A 92 -4.11 -19.50 -6.85
CA LYS A 92 -4.77 -20.43 -7.76
C LYS A 92 -4.24 -20.36 -9.19
N TYR A 93 -3.86 -19.17 -9.66
CA TYR A 93 -3.31 -18.98 -11.01
C TYR A 93 -1.84 -19.38 -11.11
N ASP A 94 -1.03 -19.04 -10.10
CA ASP A 94 0.41 -19.31 -10.12
C ASP A 94 0.73 -20.79 -9.85
N MET A 95 -0.18 -21.47 -9.13
CA MET A 95 -0.03 -22.89 -8.81
C MET A 95 -0.57 -23.78 -9.93
N PRO A 96 0.19 -24.78 -10.40
CA PRO A 96 -0.32 -25.73 -11.37
C PRO A 96 -1.47 -26.56 -10.78
N ALA A 97 -2.38 -27.01 -11.66
CA ALA A 97 -3.46 -27.92 -11.26
C ALA A 97 -2.89 -29.17 -10.58
N GLY A 98 -3.46 -29.54 -9.43
CA GLY A 98 -3.00 -30.66 -8.61
C GLY A 98 -1.90 -30.35 -7.59
N SER A 99 -1.54 -29.07 -7.40
CA SER A 99 -0.59 -28.66 -6.35
C SER A 99 -1.20 -28.75 -4.94
N LEU A 100 -2.53 -28.65 -4.82
CA LEU A 100 -3.23 -28.85 -3.55
C LEU A 100 -3.24 -30.35 -3.21
N LYS A 101 -2.54 -30.71 -2.13
CA LYS A 101 -2.48 -32.09 -1.64
C LYS A 101 -3.62 -32.42 -0.70
N GLY A 102 -4.07 -31.44 0.09
CA GLY A 102 -5.07 -31.66 1.11
C GLY A 102 -5.32 -30.45 1.98
N LEU A 103 -6.05 -30.67 3.06
CA LEU A 103 -6.31 -29.67 4.10
C LEU A 103 -5.53 -30.03 5.36
N LEU A 104 -5.08 -29.01 6.11
CA LEU A 104 -4.43 -29.24 7.39
C LEU A 104 -5.43 -29.84 8.38
N HIS A 105 -4.98 -30.83 9.16
CA HIS A 105 -5.79 -31.44 10.20
C HIS A 105 -6.25 -30.39 11.23
N PRO A 106 -7.54 -30.36 11.65
CA PRO A 106 -8.07 -29.32 12.55
C PRO A 106 -7.31 -29.19 13.87
N ASN A 107 -6.79 -30.30 14.41
CA ASN A 107 -6.03 -30.32 15.66
C ASN A 107 -4.66 -29.61 15.57
N ASP A 108 -4.11 -29.51 14.36
CA ASP A 108 -2.81 -28.89 14.12
C ASP A 108 -2.94 -27.41 13.74
N ARG A 109 -4.17 -26.91 13.58
CA ARG A 109 -4.43 -25.50 13.31
C ARG A 109 -4.08 -24.70 14.56
N PRO A 110 -3.33 -23.59 14.46
CA PRO A 110 -3.10 -22.74 15.61
C PRO A 110 -4.44 -22.31 16.21
N ALA A 111 -4.63 -22.63 17.50
CA ALA A 111 -5.81 -22.31 18.26
C ALA A 111 -5.95 -20.78 18.37
N GLY A 112 -6.59 -20.14 17.39
CA GLY A 112 -6.68 -18.67 17.40
C GLY A 112 -7.27 -17.98 16.19
N LYS A 113 -7.71 -18.68 15.14
CA LYS A 113 -8.42 -18.04 14.03
C LYS A 113 -9.29 -19.04 13.28
N GLN A 114 -10.36 -19.48 13.93
CA GLN A 114 -11.54 -19.90 13.16
C GLN A 114 -12.18 -18.66 12.55
N ASP A 115 -12.80 -18.84 11.40
CA ASP A 115 -13.32 -17.82 10.50
C ASP A 115 -14.05 -16.70 11.26
N ARG A 116 -13.49 -15.49 11.20
CA ARG A 116 -14.12 -14.29 11.74
C ARG A 116 -15.24 -13.86 10.81
N LEU A 117 -16.36 -14.57 10.86
CA LEU A 117 -17.69 -14.12 10.42
C LEU A 117 -18.78 -14.70 11.33
N SER A 118 -18.74 -14.30 12.62
CA SER A 118 -19.88 -14.08 13.52
C SER A 118 -19.38 -14.05 14.96
N GLU A 119 -19.61 -12.91 15.66
CA GLU A 119 -19.68 -12.65 17.12
C GLU A 119 -18.75 -13.41 18.10
N SER A 120 -18.21 -12.86 19.18
CA SER A 120 -18.23 -11.59 19.89
C SER A 120 -17.18 -11.74 21.01
N GLU A 121 -16.69 -10.63 21.54
CA GLU A 121 -15.66 -10.51 22.58
C GLU A 121 -15.85 -11.44 23.80
N ALA A 122 -14.83 -12.25 24.13
CA ALA A 122 -14.52 -12.67 25.50
C ALA A 122 -13.13 -13.34 25.59
N ALA A 123 -12.28 -12.74 26.42
CA ALA A 123 -11.19 -13.25 27.26
C ALA A 123 -10.39 -14.52 26.87
N ASP A 124 -9.05 -14.46 26.98
CA ASP A 124 -8.29 -14.93 28.15
C ASP A 124 -6.79 -15.03 27.80
N GLU A 125 -5.95 -14.35 28.59
CA GLU A 125 -4.50 -14.49 28.55
C GLU A 125 -4.10 -15.80 29.25
N LYS A 126 -3.56 -16.78 28.52
CA LYS A 126 -2.58 -17.74 29.06
C LYS A 126 -1.53 -18.08 28.02
N ASP A 127 -0.31 -17.62 28.33
CA ASP A 127 0.93 -17.83 27.61
C ASP A 127 1.74 -18.92 28.33
N ASP A 128 1.87 -20.09 27.70
CA ASP A 128 2.83 -21.10 28.07
C ASP A 128 3.22 -21.95 26.85
N GLY A 129 4.20 -21.46 26.09
CA GLY A 129 5.02 -22.32 25.23
C GLY A 129 5.40 -21.77 23.86
N ALA A 130 6.02 -20.58 23.78
CA ALA A 130 6.57 -20.09 22.52
C ALA A 130 7.96 -20.68 22.22
N ASP A 131 8.03 -21.51 21.18
CA ASP A 131 9.28 -21.99 20.58
C ASP A 131 10.21 -20.82 20.20
N CYS A 132 11.51 -20.98 20.45
CA CYS A 132 12.54 -19.94 20.33
C CYS A 132 12.67 -19.29 18.93
N ILE A 133 12.15 -19.94 17.88
CA ILE A 133 12.21 -19.45 16.49
C ILE A 133 11.09 -18.42 16.23
N THR A 134 9.91 -18.61 16.79
CA THR A 134 8.75 -17.71 16.65
C THR A 134 9.01 -16.37 17.35
N MET A 135 9.71 -16.39 18.48
CA MET A 135 10.17 -15.18 19.20
C MET A 135 11.14 -14.32 18.37
N ALA A 136 12.04 -14.94 17.61
CA ALA A 136 12.99 -14.21 16.77
C ALA A 136 12.31 -13.56 15.55
N HIS A 137 11.34 -14.26 14.95
CA HIS A 137 10.53 -13.70 13.85
C HIS A 137 9.61 -12.58 14.34
N ASN A 138 8.91 -12.78 15.46
CA ASN A 138 7.95 -11.79 15.98
C ASN A 138 8.64 -10.47 16.39
N ARG A 139 9.85 -10.53 16.98
CA ARG A 139 10.65 -9.31 17.29
C ARG A 139 11.04 -8.52 16.04
N SER A 140 11.25 -9.19 14.90
CA SER A 140 11.60 -8.52 13.65
C SER A 140 10.40 -7.81 12.99
N HIS A 141 9.18 -8.35 13.12
CA HIS A 141 7.96 -7.69 12.66
C HIS A 141 7.61 -6.46 13.51
N GLU A 142 7.79 -6.54 14.83
CA GLU A 142 7.59 -5.38 15.71
C GLU A 142 8.61 -4.27 15.44
N CYS A 143 9.89 -4.61 15.25
CA CYS A 143 10.93 -3.62 14.90
C CYS A 143 10.67 -2.95 13.54
N ARG A 144 10.21 -3.69 12.52
CA ARG A 144 9.85 -3.11 11.21
C ARG A 144 8.62 -2.21 11.28
N MET A 145 7.60 -2.59 12.04
CA MET A 145 6.40 -1.76 12.22
C MET A 145 6.68 -0.50 13.04
N VAL A 146 7.52 -0.59 14.08
CA VAL A 146 7.95 0.57 14.86
C VAL A 146 8.79 1.51 13.99
N LEU A 147 9.71 0.98 13.17
CA LEU A 147 10.52 1.79 12.26
C LEU A 147 9.65 2.52 11.23
N ASN A 148 8.69 1.84 10.61
CA ASN A 148 7.76 2.46 9.66
C ASN A 148 6.88 3.54 10.32
N LYS A 149 6.41 3.32 11.55
CA LYS A 149 5.66 4.33 12.32
C LYS A 149 6.51 5.56 12.64
N VAL A 150 7.74 5.35 13.12
CA VAL A 150 8.68 6.45 13.43
C VAL A 150 9.05 7.23 12.17
N TYR A 151 9.35 6.54 11.07
CA TYR A 151 9.68 7.17 9.79
C TYR A 151 8.51 7.99 9.25
N THR A 152 7.30 7.45 9.33
CA THR A 152 6.08 8.15 8.88
C THR A 152 5.89 9.44 9.68
N VAL A 153 5.96 9.39 11.01
CA VAL A 153 5.83 10.59 11.86
C VAL A 153 6.95 11.60 11.60
N ALA A 154 8.20 11.15 11.46
CA ALA A 154 9.33 12.02 11.16
C ALA A 154 9.19 12.69 9.78
N LEU A 155 8.77 11.94 8.75
CA LEU A 155 8.59 12.47 7.40
C LEU A 155 7.47 13.51 7.36
N TYR A 156 6.30 13.20 7.94
CA TYR A 156 5.17 14.13 7.96
C TYR A 156 5.49 15.41 8.73
N THR A 157 6.15 15.32 9.89
CA THR A 157 6.55 16.51 10.65
C THR A 157 7.56 17.37 9.89
N THR A 158 8.51 16.75 9.19
CA THR A 158 9.47 17.48 8.35
C THR A 158 8.79 18.19 7.17
N ILE A 159 7.86 17.50 6.49
CA ILE A 159 7.08 18.08 5.40
C ILE A 159 6.25 19.28 5.91
N ILE A 160 5.58 19.15 7.04
CA ILE A 160 4.77 20.22 7.63
C ILE A 160 5.66 21.44 7.95
N ILE A 161 6.81 21.25 8.58
CA ILE A 161 7.74 22.34 8.90
C ILE A 161 8.20 23.04 7.61
N CYS A 162 8.59 22.29 6.58
CA CYS A 162 9.00 22.85 5.29
C CYS A 162 7.88 23.67 4.64
N VAL A 163 6.66 23.15 4.61
CA VAL A 163 5.50 23.88 4.05
C VAL A 163 5.19 25.13 4.86
N SER A 164 5.22 25.05 6.19
CA SER A 164 5.02 26.22 7.06
C SER A 164 6.07 27.30 6.83
N LEU A 165 7.35 26.93 6.67
CA LEU A 165 8.43 27.87 6.36
C LEU A 165 8.27 28.51 4.97
N LEU A 166 7.87 27.73 3.97
CA LEU A 166 7.59 28.24 2.63
C LEU A 166 6.40 29.20 2.61
N LEU A 167 5.35 28.92 3.39
CA LEU A 167 4.21 29.83 3.55
C LEU A 167 4.59 31.07 4.33
N TYR A 168 5.39 30.95 5.40
CA TYR A 168 5.85 32.09 6.18
C TYR A 168 6.72 33.04 5.37
N THR A 169 7.69 32.50 4.61
CA THR A 169 8.52 33.28 3.70
C THR A 169 7.68 33.95 2.61
N ARG A 170 6.69 33.26 2.06
CA ARG A 170 5.75 33.84 1.07
C ARG A 170 4.88 34.95 1.66
N LEU A 171 4.32 34.77 2.86
CA LEU A 171 3.47 35.75 3.54
C LEU A 171 4.26 36.99 3.94
N THR A 172 5.48 36.81 4.46
CA THR A 172 6.37 37.92 4.82
C THR A 172 6.85 38.68 3.57
N TRP A 173 7.10 38.00 2.46
CA TRP A 173 7.35 38.64 1.17
C TRP A 173 6.15 39.45 0.67
N GLN A 174 4.94 38.91 0.75
CA GLN A 174 3.71 39.62 0.39
C GLN A 174 3.50 40.85 1.28
N TYR A 175 3.70 40.72 2.59
CA TYR A 175 3.61 41.82 3.55
C TYR A 175 4.65 42.93 3.25
N LYS A 176 5.91 42.54 3.02
CA LYS A 176 6.99 43.48 2.71
C LYS A 176 6.80 44.16 1.35
N MET A 177 6.40 43.42 0.32
CA MET A 177 6.14 43.98 -1.01
C MET A 177 4.88 44.86 -1.03
N GLY A 178 3.83 44.49 -0.29
CA GLY A 178 2.65 45.32 -0.12
C GLY A 178 2.97 46.65 0.57
N ALA A 179 3.83 46.63 1.60
CA ALA A 179 4.30 47.85 2.27
C ALA A 179 5.14 48.75 1.34
N GLN A 180 5.98 48.17 0.48
CA GLN A 180 6.77 48.95 -0.48
C GLN A 180 5.93 49.53 -1.63
N HIS A 181 4.89 48.83 -2.09
CA HIS A 181 3.98 49.35 -3.12
C HIS A 181 3.14 50.55 -2.61
N ALA A 182 2.70 50.54 -1.35
CA ALA A 182 2.00 51.67 -0.74
C ALA A 182 2.86 52.94 -0.68
N MET A 183 4.13 52.79 -0.29
CA MET A 183 5.09 53.91 -0.22
C MET A 183 5.45 54.47 -1.60
N VAL A 184 5.64 53.61 -2.60
CA VAL A 184 5.98 54.04 -3.98
C VAL A 184 4.80 54.75 -4.65
N HIS A 185 3.56 54.35 -4.37
CA HIS A 185 2.36 55.05 -4.86
C HIS A 185 2.23 56.45 -4.23
N GLU A 186 2.57 56.59 -2.95
CA GLU A 186 2.56 57.89 -2.25
C GLU A 186 3.67 58.83 -2.76
N ILE A 187 4.88 58.29 -3.01
CA ILE A 187 5.97 59.06 -3.64
C ILE A 187 5.62 59.47 -5.08
N ARG A 188 4.97 58.59 -5.85
CA ARG A 188 4.54 58.89 -7.22
C ARG A 188 3.54 60.03 -7.29
N HIS A 189 2.53 60.03 -6.40
CA HIS A 189 1.57 61.14 -6.32
C HIS A 189 2.24 62.46 -5.92
N HIS A 190 3.18 62.43 -4.96
CA HIS A 190 3.93 63.64 -4.61
C HIS A 190 4.79 64.21 -5.74
N VAL A 191 5.35 63.36 -6.62
CA VAL A 191 6.13 63.84 -7.78
C VAL A 191 5.21 64.41 -8.86
N GLU A 192 4.05 63.80 -9.10
CA GLU A 192 3.07 64.28 -10.08
C GLU A 192 2.41 65.60 -9.63
N ASP A 193 2.09 65.75 -8.34
CA ASP A 193 1.54 67.00 -7.79
C ASP A 193 2.55 68.16 -7.82
N ASN A 194 3.85 67.87 -7.62
CA ASN A 194 4.92 68.86 -7.72
C ASN A 194 5.22 69.26 -9.18
N PHE A 195 4.98 68.38 -10.15
CA PHE A 195 5.09 68.71 -11.59
C PHE A 195 3.84 69.40 -12.16
N ALA A 196 2.69 69.24 -11.51
CA ALA A 196 1.42 69.82 -11.96
C ALA A 196 1.20 71.28 -11.56
N SER A 197 2.12 71.92 -10.82
CA SER A 197 2.03 73.35 -10.52
C SER A 197 2.55 74.19 -11.72
N PRO A 198 1.69 74.92 -12.44
CA PRO A 198 2.09 75.66 -13.62
C PRO A 198 2.63 77.03 -13.20
N GLY A 199 3.93 77.25 -13.39
CA GLY A 199 4.45 78.61 -13.52
C GLY A 199 5.73 78.90 -12.75
N THR A 200 6.87 78.59 -13.35
CA THR A 200 7.95 79.58 -13.44
C THR A 200 8.45 79.64 -14.88
N HIS A 201 8.17 80.78 -15.47
CA HIS A 201 8.35 81.15 -16.86
C HIS A 201 9.83 81.42 -17.15
N LEU A 202 10.60 80.41 -17.53
CA LEU A 202 11.93 80.62 -18.12
C LEU A 202 11.75 80.94 -19.62
N LYS A 203 11.70 82.24 -19.89
CA LYS A 203 11.62 82.85 -21.22
C LYS A 203 12.92 82.49 -21.97
N ALA A 204 12.83 81.57 -22.94
CA ALA A 204 13.92 81.31 -23.86
C ALA A 204 14.21 82.60 -24.65
N ARG A 205 15.47 83.05 -24.58
CA ARG A 205 16.03 84.11 -25.43
C ARG A 205 16.51 83.44 -26.71
N ASP A 206 15.66 83.46 -27.72
CA ASP A 206 16.01 83.11 -29.08
C ASP A 206 16.70 84.32 -29.73
N ASP A 207 17.99 84.50 -29.44
CA ASP A 207 18.86 85.48 -30.09
C ASP A 207 20.23 84.84 -30.39
N GLU A 208 20.48 84.64 -31.69
CA GLU A 208 21.78 84.52 -32.39
C GLU A 208 22.68 83.30 -32.11
N PHE A 209 22.46 82.22 -32.87
CA PHE A 209 23.57 81.40 -33.39
C PHE A 209 23.58 81.47 -34.92
N GLY A 210 24.05 82.62 -35.41
CA GLY A 210 24.52 82.76 -36.79
C GLY A 210 25.76 81.89 -37.00
N ILE A 211 25.73 81.11 -38.06
CA ILE A 211 26.86 80.28 -38.51
C ILE A 211 27.99 81.24 -38.93
N PRO A 212 29.21 81.15 -38.37
CA PRO A 212 30.27 82.09 -38.69
C PRO A 212 30.83 81.85 -40.11
N ALA A 213 30.97 82.93 -40.89
CA ALA A 213 31.31 82.96 -42.32
C ALA A 213 32.78 82.62 -42.66
N TRP A 214 33.47 81.79 -41.87
CA TRP A 214 34.76 81.18 -42.25
C TRP A 214 34.60 79.75 -42.77
N ALA A 215 33.40 79.17 -42.65
CA ALA A 215 33.03 77.94 -43.31
C ALA A 215 32.46 78.26 -44.70
N TYR A 216 33.32 78.71 -45.63
CA TYR A 216 33.34 78.52 -47.10
C TYR A 216 34.33 79.48 -47.76
#